data_AF-A0A8H3E4S9-F1
#
_entry.id   AF-A0A8H3E4S9-F1
#
_cell.length_a   1.000
_cell.length_b   1.000
_cell.length_c   1.000
_cell.angle_alpha   90.00
_cell.angle_beta   90.00
_cell.angle_gamma   90.00
#
_symmetry.space_group_name_H-M   'P 1'
#
loop_
_entity.id
_entity.type
_entity.pdbx_description
1 polymer ?
#
loop_
_entity_poly.entity_id
_entity_poly.type
_entity_poly.pdbx_seq_one_letter_code
_entity_poly.pdbx_strand_id
1 'polypeptide(L)'
;MPSKRRAFKQVLWIISLLQIGSALPTAINDNVNFDCVFTVPLDGHALKYNLCPLLKRGKFRVSRDVETPPSITRIHYDISLDDSIPWDGTLPSRDQCEQGTNVCMTVVSERPDHRLEPPRTIYVVPVAGNFPDRQLNVTAKLGQKVDSMNHAPLKVTFHGGLYMGILQKAIFTFMCDPSATETSEPVLLSHGDPLEDQGNHKLTWTSKHACPIDGYPEKQSDEPSKSTPVPVPNPSPPTTRAIGPGTVM
;
A
#
# COMPACT_ATOMS: atom_id res chain seq x y z
N MET A 1 98.09 3.97 -3.48
CA MET A 1 98.01 5.32 -2.86
C MET A 1 97.69 6.33 -3.95
N PRO A 2 97.02 7.48 -3.73
CA PRO A 2 95.70 7.82 -3.14
C PRO A 2 94.69 8.28 -4.24
N SER A 3 93.37 8.06 -4.13
CA SER A 3 92.31 8.89 -3.50
C SER A 3 92.07 10.31 -4.06
N LYS A 4 90.82 10.55 -4.49
CA LYS A 4 89.97 11.79 -4.45
C LYS A 4 89.26 12.03 -5.80
N ARG A 5 88.01 12.48 -5.93
CA ARG A 5 86.87 12.77 -5.02
C ARG A 5 85.61 12.89 -5.89
N ARG A 6 84.47 12.55 -5.29
CA ARG A 6 83.07 12.73 -5.72
C ARG A 6 82.73 14.09 -6.37
N ALA A 7 81.78 14.06 -7.30
CA ALA A 7 80.66 15.01 -7.36
C ALA A 7 79.39 14.28 -7.84
N PHE A 8 78.55 13.88 -6.89
CA PHE A 8 77.22 13.32 -7.12
C PHE A 8 76.25 14.50 -7.29
N LYS A 9 75.68 14.68 -8.49
CA LYS A 9 74.55 15.61 -8.69
C LYS A 9 73.27 14.85 -8.38
N GLN A 10 72.60 15.23 -7.29
CA GLN A 10 71.27 14.75 -6.95
C GLN A 10 70.25 15.35 -7.92
N VAL A 11 69.52 14.49 -8.63
CA VAL A 11 68.33 14.86 -9.38
C VAL A 11 67.14 14.66 -8.44
N LEU A 12 66.55 15.77 -7.96
CA LEU A 12 65.29 15.74 -7.22
C LEU A 12 64.17 15.34 -8.19
N TRP A 13 63.55 14.19 -7.93
CA TRP A 13 62.28 13.81 -8.55
C TRP A 13 61.12 14.45 -7.77
N ILE A 14 60.38 15.33 -8.43
CA ILE A 14 59.14 15.91 -7.90
C ILE A 14 58.04 14.88 -8.15
N ILE A 15 57.60 14.21 -7.10
CA ILE A 15 56.41 13.32 -7.13
C ILE A 15 55.19 14.22 -6.89
N SER A 16 54.46 14.53 -7.96
CA SER A 16 53.13 15.14 -7.85
C SER A 16 52.13 14.11 -7.34
N LEU A 17 51.74 14.23 -6.07
CA LEU A 17 50.61 13.52 -5.47
C LEU A 17 49.31 14.06 -6.06
N LEU A 18 48.74 13.33 -7.01
CA LEU A 18 47.39 13.53 -7.50
C LEU A 18 46.43 13.08 -6.37
N GLN A 19 45.88 14.02 -5.61
CA GLN A 19 44.78 13.73 -4.69
C GLN A 19 43.52 13.46 -5.51
N ILE A 20 43.21 12.18 -5.72
CA ILE A 20 41.91 11.76 -6.22
C ILE A 20 40.93 11.95 -5.06
N GLY A 21 40.24 13.09 -5.05
CA GLY A 21 39.12 13.33 -4.15
C GLY A 21 38.00 12.36 -4.50
N SER A 22 37.83 11.32 -3.70
CA SER A 22 36.66 10.46 -3.71
C SER A 22 35.45 11.28 -3.24
N ALA A 23 34.74 11.88 -4.19
CA ALA A 23 33.41 12.41 -3.93
C ALA A 23 32.50 11.22 -3.61
N LEU A 24 32.19 11.01 -2.32
CA LEU A 24 31.08 10.15 -1.96
C LEU A 24 29.81 10.77 -2.54
N PRO A 25 29.00 10.04 -3.32
CA PRO A 25 27.67 10.51 -3.68
C PRO A 25 26.87 10.65 -2.38
N THR A 26 26.55 11.89 -2.02
CA THR A 26 25.55 12.19 -1.00
C THR A 26 24.22 11.61 -1.48
N ALA A 27 23.67 10.66 -0.73
CA ALA A 27 22.31 10.18 -0.94
C ALA A 27 21.36 11.39 -0.91
N ILE A 28 20.73 11.68 -2.04
CA ILE A 28 19.69 12.69 -2.14
C ILE A 28 18.47 12.04 -1.52
N ASN A 29 18.16 12.41 -0.27
CA ASN A 29 16.91 12.01 0.38
C ASN A 29 15.80 12.90 -0.21
N ASP A 30 15.33 12.55 -1.40
CA ASP A 30 14.17 13.18 -2.02
C ASP A 30 12.91 12.73 -1.29
N ASN A 31 12.62 13.40 -0.18
CA ASN A 31 11.43 13.13 0.62
C ASN A 31 10.19 13.37 -0.26
N VAL A 32 9.40 12.32 -0.47
CA VAL A 32 8.26 12.37 -1.39
C VAL A 32 7.10 13.05 -0.66
N ASN A 33 6.92 14.35 -0.91
CA ASN A 33 5.94 15.15 -0.21
C ASN A 33 4.60 15.21 -0.95
N PHE A 34 3.75 14.18 -0.79
CA PHE A 34 2.32 14.29 -1.13
C PHE A 34 1.47 14.34 0.15
N ASP A 35 0.27 14.93 0.03
CA ASP A 35 -0.68 14.96 1.14
C ASP A 35 -1.32 13.57 1.34
N CYS A 36 -1.13 13.00 2.53
CA CYS A 36 -1.71 11.73 2.95
C CYS A 36 -3.09 11.88 3.60
N VAL A 37 -3.64 13.10 3.61
CA VAL A 37 -5.02 13.40 3.96
C VAL A 37 -5.83 13.58 2.69
N PHE A 38 -6.88 12.79 2.54
CA PHE A 38 -7.72 12.79 1.34
C PHE A 38 -9.12 13.26 1.68
N THR A 39 -9.66 14.14 0.82
CA THR A 39 -11.07 14.54 0.89
C THR A 39 -11.77 14.08 -0.37
N VAL A 40 -12.82 13.27 -0.23
CA VAL A 40 -13.60 12.75 -1.35
C VAL A 40 -15.08 13.05 -1.17
N PRO A 41 -15.79 13.48 -2.22
CA PRO A 41 -17.22 13.77 -2.13
C PRO A 41 -18.06 12.48 -2.07
N LEU A 42 -19.13 12.50 -1.27
CA LEU A 42 -20.18 11.48 -1.23
C LEU A 42 -21.53 12.16 -0.98
N ASP A 43 -22.47 12.06 -1.92
CA ASP A 43 -23.85 12.53 -1.77
C ASP A 43 -23.99 13.98 -1.26
N GLY A 44 -23.11 14.89 -1.72
CA GLY A 44 -23.09 16.29 -1.29
C GLY A 44 -22.31 16.57 0.01
N HIS A 45 -21.81 15.54 0.68
CA HIS A 45 -20.91 15.63 1.82
C HIS A 45 -19.45 15.42 1.40
N ALA A 46 -18.51 15.94 2.18
CA ALA A 46 -17.08 15.72 1.99
C ALA A 46 -16.58 14.75 3.07
N LEU A 47 -16.15 13.55 2.66
CA LEU A 47 -15.52 12.58 3.55
C LEU A 47 -14.03 12.84 3.63
N LYS A 48 -13.51 13.04 4.84
CA LYS A 48 -12.09 13.25 5.10
C LYS A 48 -11.44 11.98 5.64
N TYR A 49 -10.30 11.59 5.09
CA TYR A 49 -9.53 10.40 5.47
C TYR A 49 -8.12 10.81 5.84
N ASN A 50 -7.59 10.32 6.95
CA ASN A 50 -6.19 10.50 7.33
C ASN A 50 -5.44 9.18 7.20
N LEU A 51 -4.76 9.00 6.06
CA LEU A 51 -3.97 7.78 5.81
C LEU A 51 -2.51 7.91 6.25
N CYS A 52 -2.09 9.07 6.77
CA CYS A 52 -0.70 9.28 7.17
C CYS A 52 -0.14 8.20 8.11
N PRO A 53 -0.89 7.70 9.11
CA PRO A 53 -0.40 6.62 9.98
C PRO A 53 -0.12 5.29 9.26
N LEU A 54 -0.68 5.09 8.07
CA LEU A 54 -0.43 3.93 7.21
C LEU A 54 0.71 4.21 6.23
N LEU A 55 0.59 5.30 5.46
CA LEU A 55 1.49 5.58 4.34
C LEU A 55 2.91 5.94 4.80
N LYS A 56 3.05 6.50 6.00
CA LYS A 56 4.34 6.92 6.59
C LYS A 56 4.98 5.90 7.52
N ARG A 57 4.36 4.72 7.67
CA ARG A 57 4.80 3.75 8.69
C ARG A 57 6.07 3.02 8.30
N GLY A 58 6.34 2.86 7.02
CA GLY A 58 7.54 2.18 6.57
C GLY A 58 7.42 1.57 5.18
N LYS A 59 8.23 0.53 4.99
CA LYS A 59 8.43 -0.17 3.73
C LYS A 59 7.76 -1.53 3.79
N PHE A 60 7.00 -1.88 2.77
CA PHE A 60 6.26 -3.13 2.70
C PHE A 60 6.78 -3.94 1.52
N ARG A 61 6.86 -5.27 1.71
CA ARG A 61 7.09 -6.22 0.65
C ARG A 61 5.92 -7.19 0.61
N VAL A 62 5.19 -7.19 -0.51
CA VAL A 62 4.08 -8.12 -0.73
C VAL A 62 4.39 -9.00 -1.93
N SER A 63 3.99 -10.26 -1.89
CA SER A 63 4.34 -11.20 -2.96
C SER A 63 3.24 -12.19 -3.25
N ARG A 64 3.26 -12.70 -4.47
CA ARG A 64 2.46 -13.85 -4.88
C ARG A 64 3.29 -14.79 -5.74
N ASP A 65 3.03 -16.07 -5.62
CA ASP A 65 3.67 -17.11 -6.39
C ASP A 65 2.70 -17.61 -7.46
N VAL A 66 3.23 -17.91 -8.64
CA VAL A 66 2.51 -18.51 -9.77
C VAL A 66 3.30 -19.74 -10.18
N GLU A 67 2.65 -20.89 -10.20
CA GLU A 67 3.26 -22.10 -10.75
C GLU A 67 3.46 -21.92 -12.26
N THR A 68 4.72 -22.02 -12.69
CA THR A 68 5.12 -21.97 -14.10
C THR A 68 6.05 -23.15 -14.40
N PRO A 69 5.56 -24.41 -14.35
CA PRO A 69 6.39 -25.59 -14.40
C PRO A 69 7.42 -25.57 -15.55
N PRO A 70 8.69 -25.96 -15.30
CA PRO A 70 9.24 -26.55 -14.08
C PRO A 70 9.70 -25.52 -13.01
N SER A 71 9.26 -24.27 -13.13
CA SER A 71 9.64 -23.16 -12.24
C SER A 71 8.46 -22.64 -11.42
N ILE A 72 8.75 -21.77 -10.47
CA ILE A 72 7.78 -20.89 -9.82
C ILE A 72 8.14 -19.47 -10.21
N THR A 73 7.16 -18.72 -10.72
CA THR A 73 7.28 -17.30 -10.96
C THR A 73 6.76 -16.56 -9.74
N ARG A 74 7.62 -15.79 -9.07
CA ARG A 74 7.25 -14.98 -7.93
C ARG A 74 7.21 -13.51 -8.32
N ILE A 75 6.10 -12.86 -8.02
CA ILE A 75 5.86 -11.45 -8.30
C ILE A 75 5.88 -10.74 -6.95
N HIS A 76 6.87 -9.89 -6.74
CA HIS A 76 7.02 -9.08 -5.54
C HIS A 76 6.74 -7.63 -5.84
N TYR A 77 6.16 -6.94 -4.85
CA TYR A 77 6.11 -5.50 -4.82
C TYR A 77 6.87 -5.01 -3.60
N ASP A 78 7.78 -4.08 -3.86
CA ASP A 78 8.39 -3.24 -2.83
C ASP A 78 7.66 -1.91 -2.83
N ILE A 79 7.21 -1.48 -1.65
CA ILE A 79 6.33 -0.33 -1.47
C ILE A 79 6.91 0.55 -0.38
N SER A 80 7.19 1.81 -0.71
CA SER A 80 7.57 2.87 0.22
C SER A 80 6.84 4.14 -0.22
N LEU A 81 5.86 4.59 0.57
CA LEU A 81 4.96 5.68 0.18
C LEU A 81 5.29 7.01 0.87
N ASP A 82 6.30 7.10 1.74
CA ASP A 82 6.77 8.36 2.33
C ASP A 82 8.15 8.76 1.79
N ASP A 83 8.87 7.79 1.24
CA ASP A 83 10.21 7.93 0.69
C ASP A 83 10.38 6.95 -0.47
N SER A 84 11.39 7.15 -1.30
CA SER A 84 11.78 6.22 -2.34
C SER A 84 12.30 4.88 -1.78
N ILE A 85 12.18 3.85 -2.61
CA ILE A 85 12.76 2.53 -2.35
C ILE A 85 14.29 2.66 -2.42
N PRO A 86 15.03 2.16 -1.41
CA PRO A 86 16.49 2.24 -1.42
C PRO A 86 17.09 1.56 -2.63
N TRP A 87 18.05 2.25 -3.25
CA TRP A 87 18.86 1.68 -4.32
C TRP A 87 19.97 0.79 -3.74
N ASP A 88 20.13 -0.41 -4.27
CA ASP A 88 21.19 -1.33 -3.87
C ASP A 88 22.36 -1.24 -4.86
N GLY A 89 23.45 -0.60 -4.44
CA GLY A 89 24.67 -0.46 -5.25
C GLY A 89 25.40 -1.77 -5.55
N THR A 90 25.01 -2.88 -4.91
CA THR A 90 25.58 -4.22 -5.15
C THR A 90 24.83 -4.99 -6.23
N LEU A 91 23.61 -4.60 -6.58
CA LEU A 91 22.80 -5.22 -7.61
C LEU A 91 22.98 -4.54 -8.97
N PRO A 92 22.92 -5.28 -10.09
CA PRO A 92 22.89 -4.67 -11.42
C PRO A 92 21.68 -3.75 -11.58
N SER A 93 21.83 -2.63 -12.30
CA SER A 93 20.74 -1.67 -12.51
C SER A 93 19.49 -2.26 -13.17
N ARG A 94 19.65 -3.33 -13.97
CA ARG A 94 18.55 -4.02 -14.65
C ARG A 94 17.70 -4.90 -13.71
N ASP A 95 18.21 -5.19 -12.52
CA ASP A 95 17.59 -6.13 -11.57
C ASP A 95 16.87 -5.40 -10.42
N GLN A 96 16.72 -4.08 -10.52
CA GLN A 96 16.07 -3.22 -9.53
C GLN A 96 15.39 -2.02 -10.21
N CYS A 97 14.38 -1.44 -9.55
CA CYS A 97 13.71 -0.24 -10.08
C CYS A 97 14.63 0.97 -9.99
N GLU A 98 14.54 1.88 -10.97
CA GLU A 98 15.30 3.13 -10.99
C GLU A 98 15.10 3.98 -9.72
N GLN A 99 16.09 4.82 -9.42
CA GLN A 99 16.05 5.71 -8.26
C GLN A 99 14.83 6.64 -8.29
N GLY A 100 14.25 6.90 -7.11
CA GLY A 100 13.01 7.68 -6.98
C GLY A 100 11.72 6.83 -7.01
N THR A 101 11.82 5.52 -7.29
CA THR A 101 10.64 4.64 -7.28
C THR A 101 10.04 4.50 -5.87
N ASN A 102 8.72 4.66 -5.74
CA ASN A 102 7.97 4.44 -4.49
C ASN A 102 7.25 3.09 -4.48
N VAL A 103 6.82 2.61 -5.64
CA VAL A 103 6.21 1.28 -5.83
C VAL A 103 6.95 0.59 -6.95
N CYS A 104 7.63 -0.50 -6.63
CA CYS A 104 8.41 -1.31 -7.57
C CYS A 104 7.79 -2.69 -7.67
N MET A 105 7.61 -3.19 -8.89
CA MET A 105 7.26 -4.59 -9.12
C MET A 105 8.47 -5.33 -9.69
N THR A 106 8.83 -6.46 -9.07
CA THR A 106 9.90 -7.34 -9.52
C THR A 106 9.34 -8.73 -9.76
N VAL A 107 9.60 -9.27 -10.95
CA VAL A 107 9.19 -10.63 -11.30
C VAL A 107 10.42 -11.51 -11.39
N VAL A 108 10.44 -12.57 -10.59
CA VAL A 108 11.56 -13.52 -10.52
C VAL A 108 11.09 -14.93 -10.86
N SER A 109 11.93 -15.69 -11.55
CA SER A 109 11.74 -17.12 -11.77
C SER A 109 12.70 -17.91 -10.90
N GLU A 110 12.18 -18.88 -10.17
CA GLU A 110 12.94 -19.79 -9.31
C GLU A 110 12.66 -21.24 -9.73
N ARG A 111 13.70 -22.08 -9.78
CA ARG A 111 13.56 -23.53 -9.98
C ARG A 111 13.71 -24.24 -8.64
N PRO A 112 12.60 -24.69 -7.99
CA PRO A 112 12.66 -25.22 -6.62
C PRO A 112 13.58 -26.44 -6.47
N ASP A 113 13.64 -27.27 -7.51
CA ASP A 113 14.45 -28.50 -7.56
C ASP A 113 15.93 -28.24 -7.88
N HIS A 114 16.30 -27.00 -8.22
CA HIS A 114 17.66 -26.60 -8.60
C HIS A 114 18.18 -25.53 -7.64
N ARG A 115 18.24 -25.84 -6.34
CA ARG A 115 18.58 -24.90 -5.26
C ARG A 115 19.95 -24.20 -5.36
N LEU A 116 20.87 -24.72 -6.17
CA LEU A 116 22.17 -24.09 -6.42
C LEU A 116 22.10 -22.98 -7.46
N GLU A 117 21.01 -22.89 -8.21
CA GLU A 117 20.78 -21.81 -9.13
C GLU A 117 20.06 -20.64 -8.43
N PRO A 118 20.61 -19.43 -8.47
CA PRO A 118 19.94 -18.27 -7.90
C PRO A 118 18.65 -17.94 -8.68
N PRO A 119 17.62 -17.39 -8.01
CA PRO A 119 16.46 -16.84 -8.69
C PRO A 119 16.86 -15.85 -9.78
N ARG A 120 16.19 -15.92 -10.93
CA ARG A 120 16.47 -15.04 -12.07
C ARG A 120 15.43 -13.94 -12.12
N THR A 121 15.86 -12.69 -12.06
CA THR A 121 15.00 -11.55 -12.36
C THR A 121 14.61 -11.60 -13.84
N ILE A 122 13.30 -11.65 -14.10
CA ILE A 122 12.74 -11.66 -15.45
C ILE A 122 12.59 -10.22 -15.94
N TYR A 123 11.90 -9.40 -15.15
CA TYR A 123 11.72 -7.98 -15.42
C TYR A 123 11.37 -7.21 -14.15
N VAL A 124 11.58 -5.90 -14.22
CA VAL A 124 11.35 -4.95 -13.14
C VAL A 124 10.57 -3.75 -13.67
N VAL A 125 9.54 -3.32 -12.95
CA VAL A 125 8.65 -2.24 -13.36
C VAL A 125 8.61 -1.15 -12.28
N PRO A 126 9.08 0.07 -12.57
CA PRO A 126 8.89 1.22 -11.69
C PRO A 126 7.44 1.71 -11.79
N VAL A 127 6.56 1.11 -10.99
CA VAL A 127 5.09 1.30 -11.08
C VAL A 127 4.67 2.73 -10.78
N ALA A 128 5.25 3.31 -9.74
CA ALA A 128 5.01 4.70 -9.35
C ALA A 128 6.22 5.21 -8.56
N GLY A 129 6.50 6.51 -8.66
CA GLY A 129 7.67 7.10 -8.02
C GLY A 129 7.76 8.60 -8.23
N ASN A 130 8.66 9.20 -7.48
CA ASN A 130 9.09 10.58 -7.66
C ASN A 130 10.45 10.59 -8.34
N PHE A 131 10.46 10.85 -9.65
CA PHE A 131 11.65 10.78 -10.48
C PHE A 131 12.13 12.18 -10.85
N PRO A 132 13.41 12.36 -11.27
CA PRO A 132 13.93 13.65 -11.68
C PRO A 132 13.15 14.30 -12.83
N ASP A 133 12.62 13.48 -13.75
CA ASP A 133 11.89 13.91 -14.95
C ASP A 133 10.36 13.94 -14.78
N ARG A 134 9.83 13.29 -13.74
CA ARG A 134 8.38 13.20 -13.49
C ARG A 134 8.07 13.04 -12.01
N GLN A 135 7.23 13.92 -11.50
CA GLN A 135 6.85 13.92 -10.09
C GLN A 135 5.73 12.91 -9.81
N LEU A 136 5.70 12.39 -8.59
CA LEU A 136 4.63 11.48 -8.16
C LEU A 136 3.28 12.21 -8.12
N ASN A 137 2.31 11.72 -8.90
CA ASN A 137 0.95 12.23 -8.89
C ASN A 137 0.03 11.25 -8.14
N VAL A 138 -0.73 11.75 -7.17
CA VAL A 138 -1.62 10.95 -6.32
C VAL A 138 -3.04 11.48 -6.41
N THR A 139 -4.01 10.59 -6.66
CA THR A 139 -5.43 10.94 -6.72
C THR A 139 -6.25 9.99 -5.84
N ALA A 140 -7.33 10.50 -5.24
CA ALA A 140 -8.23 9.69 -4.43
C ALA A 140 -9.68 9.80 -4.91
N LYS A 141 -10.42 8.69 -4.82
CA LYS A 141 -11.87 8.64 -5.10
C LYS A 141 -12.52 7.50 -4.33
N LEU A 142 -13.84 7.53 -4.19
CA LEU A 142 -14.58 6.36 -3.72
C LEU A 142 -14.64 5.29 -4.82
N GLY A 143 -14.47 4.05 -4.39
CA GLY A 143 -14.69 2.86 -5.22
C GLY A 143 -16.17 2.56 -5.39
N GLN A 144 -16.46 1.49 -6.13
CA GLN A 144 -17.81 0.97 -6.21
C GLN A 144 -18.15 0.22 -4.93
N LYS A 145 -19.30 0.52 -4.34
CA LYS A 145 -19.86 -0.28 -3.26
C LYS A 145 -20.26 -1.65 -3.83
N VAL A 146 -19.83 -2.71 -3.17
CA VAL A 146 -20.23 -4.10 -3.46
C VAL A 146 -21.13 -4.55 -2.32
N ASP A 147 -22.09 -5.45 -2.57
CA ASP A 147 -23.16 -5.79 -1.63
C ASP A 147 -22.68 -6.26 -0.24
N SER A 148 -21.48 -6.84 -0.17
CA SER A 148 -20.84 -7.27 1.09
C SER A 148 -20.25 -6.13 1.94
N MET A 149 -20.23 -4.90 1.42
CA MET A 149 -19.64 -3.76 2.11
C MET A 149 -20.72 -2.79 2.59
N ASN A 150 -20.58 -2.31 3.83
CA ASN A 150 -21.46 -1.28 4.38
C ASN A 150 -21.29 0.06 3.63
N HIS A 151 -20.06 0.37 3.20
CA HIS A 151 -19.69 1.62 2.54
C HIS A 151 -18.75 1.37 1.35
N ALA A 152 -18.71 2.32 0.40
CA ALA A 152 -17.75 2.28 -0.69
C ALA A 152 -16.31 2.45 -0.15
N PRO A 153 -15.33 1.65 -0.61
CA PRO A 153 -13.96 1.75 -0.14
C PRO A 153 -13.27 2.98 -0.74
N LEU A 154 -12.29 3.55 -0.03
CA LEU A 154 -11.46 4.62 -0.58
C LEU A 154 -10.42 4.03 -1.55
N LYS A 155 -10.35 4.53 -2.77
CA LYS A 155 -9.31 4.18 -3.74
C LYS A 155 -8.32 5.33 -3.88
N VAL A 156 -7.06 5.07 -3.56
CA VAL A 156 -5.94 5.99 -3.80
C VAL A 156 -5.09 5.43 -4.93
N THR A 157 -4.85 6.26 -5.94
CA THR A 157 -4.07 5.89 -7.12
C THR A 157 -2.79 6.72 -7.16
N PHE A 158 -1.67 6.01 -7.18
CA PHE A 158 -0.33 6.55 -7.38
C PHE A 158 0.01 6.36 -8.85
N HIS A 159 0.03 7.47 -9.60
CA HIS A 159 0.30 7.46 -11.02
C HIS A 159 1.80 7.42 -11.26
N GLY A 160 2.23 6.51 -12.14
CA GLY A 160 3.61 6.39 -12.57
C GLY A 160 3.83 6.86 -14.00
N GLY A 161 4.91 6.36 -14.58
CA GLY A 161 5.31 6.63 -15.96
C GLY A 161 4.81 5.57 -16.95
N LEU A 162 5.46 5.55 -18.12
CA LEU A 162 5.27 4.51 -19.12
C LEU A 162 6.30 3.40 -18.90
N TYR A 163 5.86 2.15 -18.96
CA TYR A 163 6.72 0.99 -19.07
C TYR A 163 6.33 0.22 -20.33
N MET A 164 7.27 0.05 -21.26
CA MET A 164 7.02 -0.56 -22.58
C MET A 164 5.81 0.05 -23.32
N GLY A 165 5.61 1.36 -23.20
CA GLY A 165 4.47 2.07 -23.81
C GLY A 165 3.13 1.94 -23.07
N ILE A 166 3.08 1.22 -21.94
CA ILE A 166 1.89 1.06 -21.10
C ILE A 166 2.00 1.99 -19.89
N LEU A 167 0.97 2.78 -19.63
CA LEU A 167 0.91 3.65 -18.46
C LEU A 167 0.77 2.82 -17.18
N GLN A 168 1.68 3.01 -16.23
CA GLN A 168 1.70 2.28 -14.96
C GLN A 168 1.04 3.11 -13.86
N LYS A 169 0.29 2.43 -12.97
CA LYS A 169 -0.22 3.03 -11.73
C LYS A 169 -0.47 1.98 -10.66
N ALA A 170 -0.19 2.34 -9.41
CA ALA A 170 -0.57 1.55 -8.24
C ALA A 170 -1.89 2.03 -7.66
N ILE A 171 -2.85 1.13 -7.51
CA ILE A 171 -4.20 1.39 -7.02
C ILE A 171 -4.37 0.68 -5.68
N PHE A 172 -4.35 1.45 -4.60
CA PHE A 172 -4.64 0.95 -3.26
C PHE A 172 -6.13 1.14 -2.96
N THR A 173 -6.82 0.03 -2.69
CA THR A 173 -8.20 0.00 -2.22
C THR A 173 -8.19 -0.14 -0.70
N PHE A 174 -8.47 0.95 -0.01
CA PHE A 174 -8.52 1.02 1.44
C PHE A 174 -9.87 0.58 1.96
N MET A 175 -9.88 -0.49 2.75
CA MET A 175 -11.07 -1.07 3.35
C MET A 175 -11.18 -0.61 4.80
N CYS A 176 -12.25 0.13 5.12
CA CYS A 176 -12.52 0.57 6.48
C CYS A 176 -12.91 -0.62 7.36
N ASP A 177 -12.09 -0.86 8.39
CA ASP A 177 -12.38 -1.79 9.47
C ASP A 177 -11.97 -1.13 10.79
N PRO A 178 -12.92 -0.60 11.58
CA PRO A 178 -12.63 0.03 12.87
C PRO A 178 -11.93 -0.90 13.87
N SER A 179 -12.03 -2.22 13.69
CA SER A 179 -11.43 -3.25 14.55
C SER A 179 -10.06 -3.73 14.08
N ALA A 180 -9.60 -3.27 12.91
CA ALA A 180 -8.32 -3.68 12.36
C ALA A 180 -7.15 -3.28 13.27
N THR A 181 -6.14 -4.14 13.30
CA THR A 181 -4.90 -3.88 14.03
C THR A 181 -4.14 -2.69 13.44
N GLU A 182 -3.38 -1.99 14.28
CA GLU A 182 -2.57 -0.86 13.81
C GLU A 182 -1.54 -1.29 12.76
N THR A 183 -1.01 -2.51 12.85
CA THR A 183 0.09 -3.02 12.02
C THR A 183 -0.38 -3.71 10.75
N SER A 184 -1.57 -3.40 10.23
CA SER A 184 -2.05 -4.02 8.99
C SER A 184 -1.18 -3.66 7.78
N GLU A 185 -1.10 -4.59 6.83
CA GLU A 185 -0.28 -4.50 5.62
C GLU A 185 -1.15 -4.58 4.36
N PRO A 186 -0.69 -4.03 3.21
CA PRO A 186 -1.39 -4.21 1.95
C PRO A 186 -1.32 -5.67 1.48
N VAL A 187 -2.30 -6.06 0.67
CA VAL A 187 -2.40 -7.40 0.06
C VAL A 187 -2.60 -7.23 -1.45
N LEU A 188 -1.98 -8.09 -2.24
CA LEU A 188 -2.17 -8.10 -3.69
C LEU A 188 -3.57 -8.61 -4.04
N LEU A 189 -4.31 -7.85 -4.86
CA LEU A 189 -5.55 -8.35 -5.44
C LEU A 189 -5.18 -9.37 -6.53
N SER A 190 -5.53 -10.64 -6.28
CA SER A 190 -5.19 -11.75 -7.15
C SER A 190 -6.00 -11.71 -8.45
N HIS A 191 -5.45 -11.10 -9.50
CA HIS A 191 -5.89 -11.29 -10.88
C HIS A 191 -4.70 -11.05 -11.84
N GLY A 192 -4.27 -12.09 -12.56
CA GLY A 192 -3.41 -11.98 -13.76
C GLY A 192 -2.02 -11.37 -13.58
N ASP A 193 -1.21 -11.43 -14.64
CA ASP A 193 0.00 -10.60 -14.72
C ASP A 193 -0.47 -9.12 -14.78
N PRO A 194 0.01 -8.22 -13.90
CA PRO A 194 -0.39 -6.81 -13.90
C PRO A 194 -0.19 -6.09 -15.24
N LEU A 195 0.74 -6.57 -16.08
CA LEU A 195 0.91 -6.06 -17.45
C LEU A 195 -0.28 -6.41 -18.36
N GLU A 196 -0.98 -7.52 -18.10
CA GLU A 196 -2.24 -7.87 -18.77
C GLU A 196 -3.39 -6.95 -18.36
N ASP A 197 -3.35 -6.41 -17.13
CA ASP A 197 -4.30 -5.43 -16.62
C ASP A 197 -3.92 -3.99 -17.03
N GLN A 198 -3.30 -3.82 -18.20
CA GLN A 198 -2.99 -2.51 -18.79
C GLN A 198 -2.20 -1.57 -17.84
N GLY A 199 -1.28 -2.12 -17.04
CA GLY A 199 -0.47 -1.35 -16.08
C GLY A 199 -1.21 -0.94 -14.81
N ASN A 200 -2.36 -1.57 -14.51
CA ASN A 200 -3.07 -1.40 -13.24
C ASN A 200 -2.53 -2.37 -12.17
N HIS A 201 -1.77 -1.87 -11.21
CA HIS A 201 -1.28 -2.68 -10.09
C HIS A 201 -2.21 -2.51 -8.89
N LYS A 202 -3.04 -3.51 -8.62
CA LYS A 202 -4.13 -3.42 -7.65
C LYS A 202 -3.76 -4.06 -6.31
N LEU A 203 -3.87 -3.28 -5.24
CA LEU A 203 -3.65 -3.72 -3.86
C LEU A 203 -4.86 -3.36 -3.01
N THR A 204 -5.11 -4.15 -1.97
CA THR A 204 -6.12 -3.87 -0.94
C THR A 204 -5.42 -3.65 0.39
N TRP A 205 -5.89 -2.71 1.19
CA TRP A 205 -5.34 -2.45 2.51
C TRP A 205 -6.47 -2.21 3.51
N THR A 206 -6.68 -3.18 4.40
CA THR A 206 -7.69 -3.08 5.46
C THR A 206 -7.10 -2.37 6.67
N SER A 207 -7.77 -1.34 7.18
CA SER A 207 -7.31 -0.59 8.35
C SER A 207 -8.42 0.26 8.97
N LYS A 208 -8.26 0.64 10.23
CA LYS A 208 -9.11 1.65 10.86
C LYS A 208 -8.87 3.07 10.32
N HIS A 209 -7.65 3.36 9.83
CA HIS A 209 -7.35 4.65 9.21
C HIS A 209 -7.98 4.80 7.81
N ALA A 210 -8.44 3.68 7.23
CA ALA A 210 -9.24 3.70 6.01
C ALA A 210 -10.69 4.14 6.24
N CYS A 211 -11.09 4.40 7.48
CA CYS A 211 -12.39 4.98 7.82
C CYS A 211 -12.33 6.53 7.76
N PRO A 212 -13.42 7.20 7.35
CA PRO A 212 -13.47 8.65 7.38
C PRO A 212 -13.41 9.16 8.83
N ILE A 213 -12.68 10.27 9.04
CA ILE A 213 -12.41 10.87 10.36
C ILE A 213 -13.70 11.24 11.08
N ASP A 214 -14.64 11.84 10.35
CA ASP A 214 -15.92 12.32 10.89
C ASP A 214 -17.04 11.26 10.76
N GLY A 215 -16.69 10.03 10.39
CA GLY A 215 -17.66 8.97 10.10
C GLY A 215 -18.33 9.13 8.72
N TYR A 216 -19.24 8.21 8.42
CA TYR A 216 -20.08 8.30 7.23
C TYR A 216 -21.34 9.11 7.56
N PRO A 217 -21.88 9.89 6.61
CA PRO A 217 -23.17 10.54 6.81
C PRO A 217 -24.23 9.47 7.12
N GLU A 218 -24.94 9.68 8.22
CA GLU A 218 -26.06 8.83 8.61
C GLU A 218 -27.15 9.01 7.53
N LYS A 219 -27.51 7.91 6.84
CA LYS A 219 -28.67 7.98 5.95
C LYS A 219 -29.88 8.26 6.85
N GLN A 220 -30.56 9.39 6.63
CA GLN A 220 -31.91 9.57 7.16
C GLN A 220 -32.72 8.35 6.71
N SER A 221 -33.11 7.52 7.67
CA SER A 221 -34.00 6.40 7.40
C SER A 221 -35.34 7.01 7.04
N ASP A 222 -35.66 7.05 5.75
CA ASP A 222 -37.03 7.27 5.25
C ASP A 222 -37.87 6.03 5.58
N GLU A 223 -38.00 5.72 6.87
CA GLU A 223 -39.00 4.78 7.36
C GLU A 223 -40.15 5.62 7.93
N PRO A 224 -41.32 5.66 7.27
CA PRO A 224 -42.49 6.27 7.88
C PRO A 224 -42.79 5.49 9.15
N SER A 225 -42.63 6.13 10.30
CA SER A 225 -43.09 5.62 11.59
C SER A 225 -44.59 5.34 11.50
N LYS A 226 -44.95 4.12 11.14
CA LYS A 226 -46.31 3.61 11.24
C LYS A 226 -46.49 3.14 12.68
N SER A 227 -46.63 4.11 13.59
CA SER A 227 -47.11 3.86 14.94
C SER A 227 -48.52 3.26 14.86
N THR A 228 -48.59 1.93 14.93
CA THR A 228 -49.86 1.22 15.11
C THR A 228 -50.12 1.17 16.62
N PRO A 229 -51.25 1.66 17.14
CA PRO A 229 -51.57 1.54 18.55
C PRO A 229 -51.78 0.06 18.91
N VAL A 230 -51.06 -0.41 19.93
CA VAL A 230 -51.24 -1.73 20.53
C VAL A 230 -52.63 -1.81 21.18
N PRO A 231 -53.47 -2.83 20.88
CA PRO A 231 -54.72 -3.05 21.61
C PRO A 231 -54.42 -3.53 23.04
N VAL A 232 -55.05 -2.86 24.01
CA VAL A 232 -55.00 -3.16 25.45
C VAL A 232 -55.55 -4.58 25.72
N PRO A 233 -54.92 -5.40 26.59
CA PRO A 233 -55.46 -6.70 26.99
C PRO A 233 -56.67 -6.55 27.92
N ASN A 234 -57.75 -7.27 27.64
CA ASN A 234 -58.93 -7.38 28.51
C ASN A 234 -58.59 -8.01 29.87
N PRO A 235 -59.09 -7.48 31.00
CA PRO A 235 -58.96 -8.11 32.30
C PRO A 235 -60.02 -9.22 32.51
N SER A 236 -59.57 -10.37 33.00
CA SER A 236 -60.40 -11.49 33.45
C SER A 236 -61.29 -11.12 34.66
N PRO A 237 -62.48 -11.71 34.81
CA PRO A 237 -63.41 -11.38 35.91
C PRO A 237 -63.05 -12.08 37.24
N PRO A 238 -63.46 -11.50 38.38
CA PRO A 238 -63.08 -11.97 39.70
C PRO A 238 -63.96 -13.12 40.23
N THR A 239 -63.29 -14.08 40.85
CA THR A 239 -63.87 -15.14 41.67
C THR A 239 -64.59 -14.57 42.88
N THR A 240 -65.90 -14.81 43.00
CA THR A 240 -66.64 -14.53 44.25
C THR A 240 -67.25 -15.83 44.78
N ARG A 241 -66.79 -16.23 45.99
CA ARG A 241 -67.41 -17.26 46.82
C ARG A 241 -68.71 -16.73 47.40
N ALA A 242 -69.78 -17.52 47.37
CA ALA A 242 -70.91 -17.36 48.28
C ALA A 242 -71.34 -18.73 48.83
N ILE A 243 -71.57 -18.72 50.14
CA ILE A 243 -71.86 -19.82 51.05
C ILE A 243 -73.35 -20.19 50.95
N GLY A 244 -73.69 -21.47 51.19
CA GLY A 244 -75.04 -22.05 51.03
C GLY A 244 -76.13 -21.53 51.99
N PRO A 245 -77.33 -22.14 51.93
CA PRO A 245 -77.72 -22.99 53.07
C PRO A 245 -78.59 -24.24 52.71
N GLY A 246 -78.41 -25.28 53.53
CA GLY A 246 -79.41 -26.15 54.18
C GLY A 246 -80.72 -26.63 53.49
N THR A 247 -80.78 -27.96 53.30
CA THR A 247 -81.76 -28.93 53.87
C THR A 247 -83.23 -29.01 53.38
N VAL A 248 -83.72 -30.27 53.44
CA VAL A 248 -85.11 -30.82 53.39
C VAL A 248 -85.56 -31.18 51.95
N MET A 249 -85.96 -32.41 51.60
CA MET A 249 -86.67 -33.49 52.30
C MET A 249 -86.24 -34.86 51.75
#